data_AF-A0A6H9SKC6-F1
#
_entry.id   AF-A0A6H9SKC6-F1
#
_cell.length_a   1.000
_cell.length_b   1.000
_cell.length_c   1.000
_cell.angle_alpha   90.00
_cell.angle_beta   90.00
_cell.angle_gamma   90.00
#
_symmetry.space_group_name_H-M   'P 1'
#
loop_
_entity.id
_entity.type
_entity.pdbx_description
1 polymer ?
#
loop_
_entity_poly.entity_id
_entity_poly.type
_entity_poly.pdbx_seq_one_letter_code
_entity_poly.pdbx_strand_id
1 'polypeptide(L)'
;DCLFKPISLSALSQWINAVKPTGRPAVFSVQSLQALTGGDPSSNRRLLAELLSSSRSDRQELLDVARGANRQALSEMAHKIKGVARIVQATSLIQRCEALERACHQPQAPGRISDCIDALDRAMSELEQALETEIAKAK
;
A
#
# COMPACT_ATOMS: atom_id res chain seq x y z
N ASP A 1 -31.04 8.59 -40.12
CA ASP A 1 -29.99 7.70 -39.59
C ASP A 1 -28.77 8.47 -39.11
N CYS A 2 -28.65 8.67 -37.79
CA CYS A 2 -27.42 9.18 -37.18
C CYS A 2 -26.99 8.19 -36.09
N LEU A 3 -26.34 7.10 -36.51
CA LEU A 3 -25.84 6.06 -35.62
C LEU A 3 -24.31 6.12 -35.54
N PHE A 4 -23.84 6.17 -34.30
CA PHE A 4 -22.47 6.00 -33.83
C PHE A 4 -21.50 7.17 -34.06
N LYS A 5 -21.44 8.05 -33.05
CA LYS A 5 -20.15 8.63 -32.65
C LYS A 5 -19.40 7.60 -31.78
N PRO A 6 -18.11 7.33 -32.03
CA PRO A 6 -17.30 6.50 -31.15
C PRO A 6 -17.14 7.20 -29.81
N ILE A 7 -17.36 6.46 -28.73
CA ILE A 7 -17.14 6.92 -27.36
C ILE A 7 -15.69 7.40 -27.27
N SER A 8 -15.49 8.69 -27.01
CA SER A 8 -14.14 9.23 -26.84
C SER A 8 -13.51 8.61 -25.58
N LEU A 9 -12.22 8.28 -25.65
CA LEU A 9 -11.42 7.79 -24.50
C LEU A 9 -11.56 8.69 -23.25
N SER A 10 -11.85 9.98 -23.45
CA SER A 10 -12.17 10.92 -22.38
C SER A 10 -13.47 10.62 -21.62
N ALA A 11 -14.52 10.15 -22.30
CA ALA A 11 -15.78 9.76 -21.68
C ALA A 11 -15.65 8.45 -20.88
N LEU A 12 -14.83 7.51 -21.35
CA LEU A 12 -14.51 6.28 -20.62
C LEU A 12 -13.65 6.57 -19.38
N SER A 13 -12.68 7.48 -19.49
CA SER A 13 -11.86 7.92 -18.34
C SER A 13 -12.69 8.62 -17.26
N GLN A 14 -13.71 9.40 -17.65
CA GLN A 14 -14.64 10.00 -16.68
C GLN A 14 -15.52 8.96 -15.99
N TRP A 15 -15.96 7.91 -16.70
CA TRP A 15 -16.72 6.81 -16.09
C TRP A 15 -15.87 5.98 -15.13
N ILE A 16 -14.62 5.67 -15.48
CA ILE A 16 -13.68 4.96 -14.60
C ILE A 16 -13.40 5.77 -13.33
N ASN A 17 -13.31 7.09 -13.41
CA ASN A 17 -13.14 7.97 -12.24
C ASN A 17 -14.44 8.15 -11.41
N ALA A 18 -15.61 7.92 -12.01
CA ALA A 18 -16.91 8.05 -11.34
C ALA A 18 -17.32 6.78 -10.57
N VAL A 19 -16.74 5.62 -10.92
CA VAL A 19 -16.91 4.38 -10.13
C VAL A 19 -16.00 4.44 -8.91
N LYS A 20 -16.43 5.17 -7.88
CA LYS A 20 -15.90 4.97 -6.53
C LYS A 20 -16.35 3.58 -6.07
N PRO A 21 -15.46 2.65 -5.70
CA PRO A 21 -15.86 1.42 -5.05
C PRO A 21 -16.69 1.80 -3.82
N THR A 22 -17.94 1.36 -3.77
CA THR A 22 -18.90 1.69 -2.71
C THR A 22 -18.64 0.91 -1.40
N GLY A 23 -17.57 0.11 -1.37
CA GLY A 23 -17.05 -0.51 -0.16
C GLY A 23 -15.99 0.34 0.52
N ARG A 24 -15.67 0.03 1.79
CA ARG A 24 -14.44 0.55 2.41
C ARG A 24 -13.26 0.29 1.44
N PRO A 25 -12.38 1.27 1.21
CA PRO A 25 -11.21 1.05 0.35
C PRO A 25 -10.45 -0.15 0.89
N ALA A 26 -10.24 -1.15 0.02
CA ALA A 26 -9.50 -2.34 0.40
C ALA A 26 -8.08 -1.93 0.80
N VAL A 27 -7.56 -2.55 1.87
CA VAL A 27 -6.20 -2.25 2.37
C VAL A 27 -5.14 -2.60 1.33
N PHE A 28 -5.41 -3.60 0.48
CA PHE A 28 -4.65 -3.97 -0.70
C PHE A 28 -5.55 -4.64 -1.75
N SER A 29 -5.03 -4.86 -2.95
CA SER A 29 -5.76 -5.52 -4.05
C SER A 29 -5.39 -7.01 -4.16
N VAL A 30 -6.35 -7.87 -3.84
CA VAL A 30 -6.24 -9.32 -4.07
C VAL A 30 -6.12 -9.65 -5.56
N GLN A 31 -6.79 -8.88 -6.43
CA GLN A 31 -6.72 -9.06 -7.89
C GLN A 31 -5.29 -8.84 -8.41
N SER A 32 -4.54 -7.88 -7.85
CA SER A 32 -3.13 -7.69 -8.21
C SER A 32 -2.29 -8.93 -7.92
N LEU A 33 -2.50 -9.55 -6.76
CA LEU A 33 -1.76 -10.74 -6.34
C LEU A 33 -2.11 -11.95 -7.21
N GLN A 34 -3.39 -12.12 -7.55
CA GLN A 34 -3.83 -13.15 -8.50
C GLN A 34 -3.20 -12.94 -9.88
N ALA A 35 -3.13 -11.70 -10.37
CA ALA A 35 -2.49 -11.40 -11.65
C ALA A 35 -0.98 -11.74 -11.64
N LEU A 36 -0.28 -11.47 -10.54
CA LEU A 36 1.15 -11.81 -10.38
C LEU A 36 1.42 -13.32 -10.33
N THR A 37 0.44 -14.11 -9.90
CA THR A 37 0.56 -15.57 -9.72
C THR A 37 -0.13 -16.37 -10.82
N GLY A 38 -0.65 -15.71 -11.85
CA GLY A 38 -1.41 -16.37 -12.92
C GLY A 38 -2.72 -17.00 -12.44
N GLY A 39 -3.23 -16.60 -11.26
CA GLY A 39 -4.44 -17.13 -10.64
C GLY A 39 -4.27 -18.48 -9.95
N ASP A 40 -3.05 -19.05 -9.87
CA ASP A 40 -2.83 -20.32 -9.17
C ASP A 40 -3.03 -20.15 -7.66
N PRO A 41 -3.99 -20.86 -7.03
CA PRO A 41 -4.29 -20.70 -5.61
C PRO A 41 -3.10 -21.01 -4.69
N SER A 42 -2.27 -21.98 -5.07
CA SER A 42 -1.12 -22.39 -4.25
C SER A 42 -0.02 -21.32 -4.24
N SER A 43 0.25 -20.73 -5.40
CA SER A 43 1.21 -19.65 -5.60
C SER A 43 0.71 -18.34 -4.99
N ASN A 44 -0.59 -18.03 -5.13
CA ASN A 44 -1.20 -16.86 -4.48
C ASN A 44 -1.07 -16.93 -2.96
N ARG A 45 -1.31 -18.11 -2.36
CA ARG A 45 -1.13 -18.31 -0.91
C ARG A 45 0.32 -18.15 -0.46
N ARG A 46 1.29 -18.67 -1.23
CA ARG A 46 2.72 -18.49 -0.95
C ARG A 46 3.12 -17.02 -1.01
N LEU A 47 2.70 -16.32 -2.06
CA LEU A 47 2.97 -14.89 -2.21
C LEU A 47 2.36 -14.06 -1.07
N LEU A 48 1.13 -14.36 -0.66
CA LEU A 48 0.50 -13.72 0.50
C LEU A 48 1.30 -13.94 1.79
N ALA A 49 1.78 -15.17 2.02
CA ALA A 49 2.57 -15.50 3.21
C ALA A 49 3.94 -14.81 3.20
N GLU A 50 4.62 -14.77 2.06
CA GLU A 50 5.88 -14.04 1.88
C GLU A 50 5.71 -12.54 2.08
N LEU A 51 4.65 -11.97 1.51
CA LEU A 51 4.30 -10.57 1.68
C LEU A 51 4.00 -10.21 3.14
N LEU A 52 3.27 -11.06 3.86
CA LEU A 52 3.02 -10.88 5.29
C LEU A 52 4.32 -10.92 6.09
N SER A 53 5.19 -11.89 5.80
CA SER A 53 6.50 -12.01 6.46
C SER A 53 7.38 -10.78 6.19
N SER A 54 7.44 -10.31 4.94
CA SER A 54 8.19 -9.10 4.56
C SER A 54 7.62 -7.86 5.25
N SER A 55 6.29 -7.69 5.24
CA SER A 55 5.64 -6.52 5.84
C SER A 55 5.94 -6.39 7.33
N ARG A 56 5.91 -7.52 8.07
CA ARG A 56 6.27 -7.56 9.49
C ARG A 56 7.74 -7.23 9.74
N SER A 57 8.63 -7.76 8.89
CA SER A 57 10.06 -7.46 8.98
C SER A 57 10.33 -5.98 8.72
N ASP A 58 9.73 -5.43 7.67
CA ASP A 58 9.86 -4.01 7.30
C ASP A 58 9.30 -3.09 8.39
N ARG A 59 8.17 -3.48 9.00
CA ARG A 59 7.56 -2.73 10.11
C ARG A 59 8.48 -2.70 11.33
N GLN A 60 9.06 -3.83 11.69
CA GLN A 60 10.00 -3.90 12.81
C GLN A 60 11.24 -3.04 12.54
N GLU A 61 11.80 -3.11 11.33
CA GLU A 61 12.96 -2.30 10.93
C GLU A 61 12.64 -0.80 10.98
N LEU A 62 11.45 -0.38 10.53
CA LEU A 62 10.97 1.00 10.66
C LEU A 62 10.97 1.48 12.12
N LEU A 63 10.44 0.67 13.05
CA LEU A 63 10.37 1.01 14.47
C LEU A 63 11.75 1.11 15.11
N ASP A 64 12.69 0.24 14.71
CA ASP A 64 14.06 0.28 15.21
C ASP A 64 14.80 1.52 14.71
N VAL A 65 14.64 1.87 13.43
CA VAL A 65 15.19 3.10 12.85
C VAL A 65 14.58 4.36 13.48
N ALA A 66 13.28 4.34 13.78
CA ALA A 66 12.58 5.45 14.43
C ALA A 66 13.18 5.82 15.81
N ARG A 67 13.64 4.83 16.59
CA ARG A 67 14.30 5.07 17.88
C ARG A 67 15.65 5.78 17.74
N GLY A 68 16.34 5.59 16.62
CA GLY A 68 17.63 6.23 16.34
C GLY A 68 17.52 7.67 15.83
N ALA A 69 16.30 8.19 15.59
CA ALA A 69 16.04 9.53 15.04
C ALA A 69 16.79 9.85 13.72
N ASN A 70 17.20 8.82 12.97
CA ASN A 70 17.92 8.97 11.71
C ASN A 70 16.94 9.23 10.55
N ARG A 71 16.82 10.50 10.15
CA ARG A 71 15.90 10.94 9.08
C ARG A 71 16.20 10.31 7.73
N GLN A 72 17.48 10.09 7.41
CA GLN A 72 17.87 9.47 6.15
C GLN A 72 17.42 8.02 6.09
N ALA A 73 17.72 7.24 7.14
CA ALA A 73 17.30 5.86 7.26
C ALA A 73 15.76 5.71 7.29
N LEU A 74 15.05 6.62 7.95
CA LEU A 74 13.58 6.66 7.93
C LEU A 74 13.03 6.87 6.51
N SER A 75 13.64 7.77 5.75
CA SER A 75 13.22 8.02 4.37
C SER A 75 13.50 6.82 3.46
N GLU A 76 14.64 6.16 3.62
CA GLU A 76 14.99 4.94 2.87
C GLU A 76 14.02 3.80 3.19
N MET A 77 13.66 3.65 4.47
CA MET A 77 12.66 2.68 4.91
C MET A 77 11.29 2.95 4.30
N ALA A 78 10.83 4.20 4.35
CA ALA A 78 9.57 4.60 3.73
C ALA A 78 9.56 4.32 2.22
N HIS A 79 10.69 4.55 1.54
CA HIS A 79 10.85 4.28 0.11
C HIS A 79 10.75 2.78 -0.21
N LYS A 80 11.45 1.94 0.56
CA LYS A 80 11.43 0.47 0.46
C LYS A 80 10.00 -0.05 0.59
N ILE A 81 9.31 0.33 1.67
CA ILE A 81 7.93 -0.09 1.95
C ILE A 81 6.97 0.37 0.83
N LYS A 82 7.15 1.61 0.33
CA LYS A 82 6.34 2.16 -0.77
C LYS A 82 6.44 1.32 -2.05
N GLY A 83 7.60 0.74 -2.33
CA GLY A 83 7.81 -0.16 -3.47
C GLY A 83 6.87 -1.37 -3.42
N VAL A 84 6.85 -2.07 -2.29
CA VAL A 84 5.95 -3.21 -2.07
C VAL A 84 4.49 -2.79 -2.08
N ALA A 85 4.17 -1.68 -1.41
CA ALA A 85 2.81 -1.14 -1.35
C ALA A 85 2.22 -0.85 -2.75
N ARG A 86 3.05 -0.43 -3.72
CA ARG A 86 2.63 -0.22 -5.11
C ARG A 86 2.29 -1.52 -5.84
N ILE A 87 3.07 -2.58 -5.64
CA ILE A 87 2.83 -3.89 -6.26
C ILE A 87 1.46 -4.42 -5.84
N VAL A 88 1.11 -4.25 -4.57
CA VAL A 88 -0.14 -4.76 -4.00
C VAL A 88 -1.27 -3.72 -4.01
N GLN A 89 -1.04 -2.56 -4.61
CA GLN A 89 -1.97 -1.43 -4.69
C GLN A 89 -2.54 -0.99 -3.33
N ALA A 90 -1.72 -1.01 -2.27
CA ALA A 90 -2.07 -0.55 -0.93
C ALA A 90 -2.01 0.99 -0.84
N THR A 91 -3.00 1.68 -1.40
CA THR A 91 -2.98 3.14 -1.57
C THR A 91 -2.78 3.92 -0.26
N SER A 92 -3.43 3.50 0.82
CA SER A 92 -3.27 4.14 2.13
C SER A 92 -1.81 4.07 2.60
N LEU A 93 -1.19 2.89 2.48
CA LEU A 93 0.20 2.67 2.86
C LEU A 93 1.17 3.51 2.00
N ILE A 94 0.94 3.57 0.68
CA ILE A 94 1.72 4.43 -0.24
C ILE A 94 1.70 5.89 0.24
N GLN A 95 0.51 6.42 0.57
CA GLN A 95 0.35 7.80 1.02
C GLN A 95 1.07 8.07 2.35
N ARG A 96 1.09 7.10 3.28
CA ARG A 96 1.84 7.21 4.54
C ARG A 96 3.35 7.22 4.31
N CYS A 97 3.86 6.35 3.44
CA CYS A 97 5.27 6.36 3.06
C CYS A 97 5.69 7.72 2.49
N GLU A 98 4.92 8.25 1.54
CA GLU A 98 5.23 9.56 0.93
C GLU A 98 5.14 10.71 1.94
N ALA A 99 4.23 10.62 2.92
CA ALA A 99 4.15 11.60 4.00
C ALA A 99 5.41 11.59 4.88
N LEU A 100 5.89 10.40 5.24
CA LEU A 100 7.13 10.25 6.01
C LEU A 100 8.37 10.72 5.22
N GLU A 101 8.47 10.36 3.94
CA GLU A 101 9.55 10.85 3.06
C GLU A 101 9.57 12.39 3.02
N ARG A 102 8.42 13.04 2.78
CA ARG A 102 8.31 14.52 2.79
C ARG A 102 8.68 15.11 4.15
N ALA A 103 8.26 14.47 5.23
CA ALA A 103 8.58 14.92 6.58
C ALA A 103 10.09 14.84 6.86
N CYS A 104 10.80 13.85 6.30
CA CYS A 104 12.24 13.71 6.45
C CYS A 104 13.04 14.76 5.67
N HIS A 105 12.59 15.14 4.46
CA HIS A 105 13.34 16.04 3.56
C HIS A 105 13.14 17.54 3.80
N GLN A 106 12.06 17.95 4.47
CA GLN A 106 11.72 19.36 4.64
C GLN A 106 11.87 19.81 6.10
N PRO A 107 12.07 21.12 6.36
CA PRO A 107 11.83 21.69 7.69
C PRO A 107 10.37 21.45 8.06
N GLN A 108 10.13 20.84 9.22
CA GLN A 108 8.77 20.50 9.66
C GLN A 108 8.52 21.02 11.08
N ALA A 109 7.23 21.12 11.44
CA ALA A 109 6.83 21.34 12.82
C ALA A 109 7.41 20.24 13.74
N PRO A 110 7.76 20.57 15.00
CA PRO A 110 8.13 19.58 15.99
C PRO A 110 7.08 18.45 16.07
N GLY A 111 7.52 17.19 16.19
CA GLY A 111 6.62 16.04 16.32
C GLY A 111 6.09 15.45 15.02
N ARG A 112 6.10 16.19 13.89
CA ARG A 112 5.50 15.72 12.63
C ARG A 112 6.09 14.41 12.08
N ILE A 113 7.39 14.17 12.29
CA ILE A 113 8.01 12.89 11.91
C ILE A 113 7.46 11.75 12.76
N SER A 114 7.30 11.96 14.07
CA SER A 114 6.69 10.96 14.97
C SER A 114 5.27 10.63 14.53
N ASP A 115 4.45 11.66 14.23
CA ASP A 115 3.08 11.45 13.74
C ASP A 115 3.05 10.66 12.42
N CYS A 116 4.00 10.93 11.52
CA CYS A 116 4.14 10.19 10.27
C CYS A 116 4.57 8.73 10.49
N ILE A 117 5.47 8.48 11.44
CA ILE A 117 5.89 7.12 11.83
C ILE A 117 4.70 6.36 12.41
N ASP A 118 3.96 6.95 13.36
CA ASP A 118 2.78 6.32 13.98
C ASP A 118 1.66 6.06 12.96
N ALA A 119 1.48 6.95 11.99
CA ALA A 119 0.53 6.75 10.91
C ALA A 119 0.98 5.65 9.93
N LEU A 120 2.29 5.52 9.67
CA LEU A 120 2.84 4.46 8.84
C LEU A 120 2.75 3.09 9.54
N ASP A 121 3.13 3.02 10.82
CA ASP A 121 3.03 1.80 11.65
C ASP A 121 1.61 1.23 11.70
N ARG A 122 0.61 2.11 11.90
CA ARG A 122 -0.81 1.72 11.84
C ARG A 122 -1.22 1.18 10.48
N ALA A 123 -0.82 1.84 9.39
CA ALA A 123 -1.13 1.37 8.04
C ALA A 123 -0.47 0.02 7.72
N MET A 124 0.75 -0.22 8.21
CA MET A 124 1.41 -1.52 8.09
C MET A 124 0.70 -2.60 8.91
N SER A 125 0.27 -2.28 10.13
CA SER A 125 -0.54 -3.18 10.98
C SER A 125 -1.85 -3.57 10.31
N GLU A 126 -2.54 -2.61 9.69
CA GLU A 126 -3.78 -2.86 8.95
C GLU A 126 -3.54 -3.77 7.74
N LEU A 127 -2.41 -3.59 7.04
CA LEU A 127 -2.02 -4.47 5.93
C LEU A 127 -1.75 -5.90 6.42
N GLU A 128 -0.98 -6.06 7.50
CA GLU A 128 -0.69 -7.36 8.11
C GLU A 128 -1.98 -8.12 8.47
N GLN A 129 -2.93 -7.47 9.15
CA GLN A 129 -4.21 -8.06 9.52
C GLN A 129 -5.06 -8.44 8.30
N ALA A 130 -5.06 -7.59 7.27
CA ALA A 130 -5.77 -7.87 6.03
C ALA A 130 -5.17 -9.09 5.31
N LEU A 131 -3.84 -9.21 5.26
CA LEU A 131 -3.14 -10.35 4.66
C LEU A 131 -3.42 -11.65 5.43
N GLU A 132 -3.37 -11.62 6.76
CA GLU A 132 -3.73 -12.77 7.60
C GLU A 132 -5.16 -13.24 7.33
N THR A 133 -6.09 -12.29 7.23
CA THR A 133 -7.49 -12.56 6.94
C THR A 133 -7.66 -13.24 5.58
N GLU A 134 -6.98 -12.75 4.54
CA GLU A 134 -7.03 -13.37 3.21
C GLU A 134 -6.37 -14.75 3.17
N ILE A 135 -5.25 -14.96 3.88
CA ILE A 135 -4.62 -16.28 4.01
C ILE A 135 -5.58 -17.27 4.71
N ALA A 136 -6.30 -16.82 5.74
CA ALA A 136 -7.25 -17.66 6.47
C ALA A 136 -8.47 -18.05 5.61
N LYS A 137 -8.92 -17.18 4.70
CA LYS A 137 -9.99 -17.47 3.74
C LYS A 137 -9.58 -18.47 2.64
N ALA A 138 -8.28 -18.55 2.35
CA ALA A 138 -7.72 -19.45 1.34
C ALA A 138 -7.40 -20.86 1.87
N LYS A 139 -7.83 -21.18 3.11
CA LYS A 139 -7.80 -22.53 3.69
C LYS A 139 -9.04 -23.31 3.30
#